data_AF-A0AAF1BNS6-F1
#
_entry.id   AF-A0AAF1BNS6-F1
#
_cell.length_a   1.000
_cell.length_b   1.000
_cell.length_c   1.000
_cell.angle_alpha   90.00
_cell.angle_beta   90.00
_cell.angle_gamma   90.00
#
_symmetry.space_group_name_H-M   'P 1'
#
loop_
_entity.id
_entity.type
_entity.pdbx_description
1 polymer ?
#
loop_
_entity_poly.entity_id
_entity_poly.type
_entity_poly.pdbx_seq_one_letter_code
_entity_poly.pdbx_strand_id
1 'polypeptide(L)'
;MSSSGIDALPYYDKQIDDQALKAKALVLIEAELGQTPQVADDDARLPPNVEVFPKSAGLASLLANYADEPIRGIDTSKYNPPSVPEGASVEELIEAERRGRIGEGHMAVRNDNVGVLQSYGPNAWLVRNYQLNSQSKELQETLTQLKEQVTEVNRARRVFQEDAGEHLGRLENRWQDLVGSTVQLEMACKAMEGEVRGLRRKEEELRLEVAQLEGSA
;
A
#
# COMPACT_ATOMS: atom_id res chain seq x y z
N MET A 1 -23.17 -3.72 9.07
CA MET A 1 -22.37 -3.29 7.90
C MET A 1 -22.21 -4.52 7.02
N SER A 2 -23.07 -4.70 6.02
CA SER A 2 -22.84 -5.73 5.01
C SER A 2 -21.56 -5.33 4.30
N SER A 3 -20.43 -5.95 4.64
CA SER A 3 -19.28 -5.96 3.76
C SER A 3 -19.74 -6.76 2.54
N SER A 4 -20.45 -6.10 1.63
CA SER A 4 -20.55 -6.58 0.26
C SER A 4 -19.11 -6.76 -0.17
N GLY A 5 -18.64 -8.01 -0.16
CA GLY A 5 -17.27 -8.33 -0.48
C GLY A 5 -17.07 -7.80 -1.89
N ILE A 6 -16.26 -6.75 -2.00
CA ILE A 6 -15.86 -6.23 -3.29
C ILE A 6 -15.05 -7.35 -3.90
N ASP A 7 -15.67 -8.09 -4.81
CA ASP A 7 -15.05 -9.23 -5.48
C ASP A 7 -14.31 -8.73 -6.71
N ALA A 8 -13.00 -8.95 -6.70
CA ALA A 8 -12.11 -8.67 -7.80
C ALA A 8 -11.07 -9.80 -7.82
N LEU A 9 -10.77 -10.33 -9.01
CA LEU A 9 -9.92 -11.51 -9.17
C LEU A 9 -8.57 -11.16 -9.83
N PRO A 10 -7.63 -10.45 -9.16
CA PRO A 10 -6.35 -10.05 -9.75
C PRO A 10 -5.55 -11.16 -10.45
N TYR A 11 -5.61 -12.41 -9.97
CA TYR A 11 -4.87 -13.52 -10.58
C TYR A 11 -5.54 -14.04 -11.87
N TYR A 12 -6.84 -13.80 -12.06
CA TYR A 12 -7.60 -14.21 -13.24
C TYR A 12 -7.76 -13.05 -14.25
N ASP A 13 -8.10 -11.85 -13.77
CA ASP A 13 -8.39 -10.64 -14.56
C ASP A 13 -7.12 -9.92 -15.02
N LYS A 14 -6.31 -10.59 -15.84
CA LYS A 14 -5.04 -10.05 -16.37
C LYS A 14 -5.19 -8.78 -17.23
N GLN A 15 -6.41 -8.47 -17.67
CA GLN A 15 -6.70 -7.25 -18.43
C GLN A 15 -6.45 -5.99 -17.59
N ILE A 16 -6.58 -6.08 -16.26
CA ILE A 16 -6.33 -4.96 -15.35
C ILE A 16 -4.87 -4.50 -15.40
N ASP A 17 -3.93 -5.37 -15.79
CA ASP A 17 -2.52 -5.01 -15.92
C ASP A 17 -2.21 -4.07 -17.09
N ASP A 18 -3.14 -3.89 -18.03
CA ASP A 18 -3.00 -2.91 -19.11
C ASP A 18 -3.03 -1.48 -18.56
N GLN A 19 -1.94 -0.74 -18.82
CA GLN A 19 -1.78 0.64 -18.40
C GLN A 19 -2.87 1.55 -18.95
N ALA A 20 -3.40 1.27 -20.15
CA ALA A 20 -4.47 2.06 -20.76
C ALA A 20 -5.79 1.92 -19.97
N LEU A 21 -6.10 0.71 -19.49
CA LEU A 21 -7.28 0.46 -18.65
C LEU A 21 -7.12 1.08 -17.25
N LYS A 22 -5.92 0.97 -16.65
CA LYS A 22 -5.61 1.65 -15.38
C LYS A 22 -5.79 3.16 -15.48
N ALA A 23 -5.28 3.78 -16.54
CA ALA A 23 -5.42 5.22 -16.76
C ALA A 23 -6.90 5.64 -16.88
N LYS A 24 -7.72 4.88 -17.62
CA LYS A 24 -9.17 5.13 -17.72
C LYS A 24 -9.86 5.02 -16.36
N ALA A 25 -9.52 3.99 -15.57
CA ALA A 25 -10.08 3.82 -14.24
C ALA A 25 -9.69 4.99 -13.30
N LEU A 26 -8.43 5.44 -13.35
CA LEU A 26 -7.96 6.58 -12.57
C LEU A 26 -8.71 7.88 -12.91
N VAL A 27 -8.95 8.16 -14.19
CA VAL A 27 -9.74 9.33 -14.61
C VAL A 27 -11.15 9.31 -14.02
N LEU A 28 -11.79 8.13 -13.99
CA LEU A 28 -13.12 7.98 -13.37
C LEU A 28 -13.06 8.17 -11.85
N ILE A 29 -12.03 7.63 -11.19
CA ILE A 29 -11.81 7.81 -9.74
C ILE A 29 -11.60 9.30 -9.42
N GLU A 30 -10.79 10.01 -10.19
CA GLU A 30 -10.55 11.45 -9.99
C GLU A 30 -11.81 12.28 -10.19
N ALA A 31 -12.64 11.95 -11.18
CA ALA A 31 -13.91 12.62 -11.41
C ALA A 31 -14.89 12.46 -10.22
N GLU A 32 -14.90 11.28 -9.58
CA GLU A 32 -15.70 11.02 -8.37
C GLU A 32 -15.08 11.66 -7.12
N LEU A 33 -13.75 11.67 -7.00
CA LEU A 33 -13.03 12.35 -5.91
C LEU A 33 -13.28 13.86 -5.93
N GLY A 34 -13.45 14.47 -7.11
CA GLY A 34 -13.81 15.89 -7.22
C GLY A 34 -15.24 16.20 -6.76
N GLN A 35 -16.14 15.22 -6.79
CA GLN A 35 -17.54 15.35 -6.35
C GLN A 35 -17.75 14.94 -4.89
N THR A 36 -16.88 14.09 -4.35
CA THR A 36 -16.96 13.65 -2.97
C THR A 36 -16.34 14.70 -2.03
N PRO A 37 -17.00 15.03 -0.91
CA PRO A 37 -16.44 15.97 0.05
C PRO A 37 -15.15 15.41 0.63
N GLN A 38 -14.11 16.25 0.66
CA GLN A 38 -12.85 15.87 1.30
C GLN A 38 -13.09 15.62 2.79
N VAL A 39 -12.53 14.51 3.27
CA VAL A 39 -12.54 14.15 4.69
C VAL A 39 -11.72 15.18 5.45
N ALA A 40 -12.27 15.73 6.53
CA ALA A 40 -11.54 16.67 7.38
C ALA A 40 -10.36 15.96 8.07
N ASP A 41 -9.27 16.69 8.32
CA ASP A 41 -8.07 16.14 8.98
C ASP A 41 -8.36 15.57 10.39
N ASP A 42 -9.45 16.03 11.02
CA ASP A 42 -9.92 15.59 12.35
C ASP A 42 -10.95 14.45 12.30
N ASP A 43 -11.12 13.75 11.17
CA ASP A 43 -12.05 12.62 11.08
C ASP A 43 -11.64 11.47 12.01
N ALA A 44 -12.61 10.88 12.71
CA ALA A 44 -12.41 9.74 13.61
C ALA A 44 -11.81 8.49 12.94
N ARG A 45 -11.84 8.41 11.60
CA ARG A 45 -11.19 7.35 10.81
C ARG A 45 -9.69 7.56 10.68
N LEU A 46 -9.20 8.78 10.82
CA LEU A 46 -7.79 9.10 10.80
C LEU A 46 -7.20 8.84 12.19
N PRO A 47 -5.94 8.35 12.29
CA PRO A 47 -5.27 8.25 13.57
C PRO A 47 -5.17 9.64 14.22
N PRO A 48 -5.41 9.77 15.55
CA PRO A 48 -5.27 11.04 16.22
C PRO A 48 -3.83 11.54 16.11
N ASN A 49 -3.66 12.85 15.98
CA ASN A 49 -2.34 13.46 15.95
C ASN A 49 -1.59 13.15 17.25
N VAL A 50 -0.40 12.56 17.14
CA VAL A 50 0.37 12.11 18.30
C VAL A 50 1.26 13.25 18.76
N GLU A 51 1.04 13.73 19.99
CA GLU A 51 1.94 14.68 20.63
C GLU A 51 3.32 14.03 20.83
N VAL A 52 4.31 14.56 20.13
CA VAL A 52 5.71 14.12 20.27
C VAL A 52 6.28 14.83 21.51
N PHE A 53 6.70 14.03 22.50
CA PHE A 53 7.23 14.47 23.80
C PHE A 53 6.21 15.05 24.83
N PRO A 54 5.13 14.32 25.18
CA PRO A 54 4.09 14.83 26.09
C PRO A 54 4.61 15.10 27.51
N LYS A 55 5.73 14.47 27.90
CA LYS A 55 6.31 14.59 29.25
C LYS A 55 7.34 15.71 29.39
N SER A 56 7.82 16.28 28.28
CA SER A 56 8.95 17.20 28.31
C SER A 56 8.68 18.43 27.43
N ALA A 57 8.21 19.49 28.08
CA ALA A 57 7.96 20.78 27.44
C ALA A 57 9.21 21.32 26.73
N GLY A 58 10.41 21.09 27.28
CA GLY A 58 11.67 21.49 26.66
C GLY A 58 11.90 20.84 25.30
N LEU A 59 11.73 19.52 25.19
CA LEU A 59 11.92 18.81 23.91
C LEU A 59 10.82 19.16 22.90
N ALA A 60 9.58 19.35 23.36
CA ALA A 60 8.49 19.81 22.51
C ALA A 60 8.79 21.20 21.92
N SER A 61 9.29 22.14 22.74
CA SER A 61 9.69 23.47 22.27
C SER A 61 10.88 23.44 21.31
N LEU A 62 11.87 22.58 21.57
CA LEU A 62 13.01 22.40 20.66
C LEU A 62 12.60 21.81 19.32
N LEU A 63 11.67 20.85 19.33
CA LEU A 63 11.13 20.26 18.10
C LEU A 63 10.34 21.30 17.29
N ALA A 64 9.52 22.11 17.96
CA ALA A 64 8.75 23.18 17.32
C ALA A 64 9.68 24.23 16.67
N ASN A 65 10.77 24.59 17.33
CA ASN A 65 11.71 25.59 16.86
C ASN A 65 12.77 25.03 15.89
N TYR A 66 12.80 23.71 15.66
CA TYR A 66 13.87 23.05 14.91
C TYR A 66 13.99 23.53 13.45
N ALA A 67 12.89 23.94 12.83
CA ALA A 67 12.88 24.45 11.47
C ALA A 67 13.69 25.75 11.32
N ASP A 68 13.66 26.61 12.34
CA ASP A 68 14.35 27.90 12.36
C ASP A 68 15.73 27.79 13.02
N GLU A 69 15.85 26.99 14.08
CA GLU A 69 17.06 26.82 14.88
C GLU A 69 17.41 25.33 15.05
N PRO A 70 18.12 24.72 14.08
CA PRO A 70 18.52 23.33 14.20
C PRO A 70 19.50 23.15 15.37
N ILE A 71 19.32 22.05 16.11
CA ILE A 71 20.18 21.70 17.25
C ILE A 71 21.62 21.59 16.77
N ARG A 72 22.49 22.46 17.30
CA ARG A 72 23.93 22.42 17.03
C ARG A 72 24.59 21.34 17.89
N GLY A 73 25.61 20.69 17.33
CA GLY A 73 26.43 19.72 18.07
C GLY A 73 27.10 20.33 19.29
N ILE A 74 27.54 19.48 20.22
CA ILE A 74 28.30 19.91 21.41
C ILE A 74 29.58 20.61 20.95
N ASP A 75 29.80 21.83 21.44
CA ASP A 75 31.03 22.58 21.16
C ASP A 75 32.22 21.97 21.92
N THR A 76 33.15 21.38 21.18
CA THR A 76 34.36 20.75 21.73
C THR A 76 35.49 21.74 21.98
N SER A 77 35.39 22.98 21.46
CA SER A 77 36.44 23.98 21.55
C SER A 77 36.78 24.37 23.00
N LYS A 78 35.79 24.29 23.90
CA LYS A 78 35.92 24.57 25.34
C LYS A 78 36.92 23.67 26.06
N TYR A 79 37.15 22.46 25.57
CA TYR A 79 38.03 21.47 26.19
C TYR A 79 39.41 21.41 25.54
N ASN A 80 39.62 22.14 24.45
CA ASN A 80 40.92 22.22 23.81
C ASN A 80 41.88 23.05 24.67
N PRO A 81 43.18 22.71 24.65
CA PRO A 81 44.18 23.50 25.35
C PRO A 81 44.15 24.95 24.84
N PRO A 82 44.11 25.95 25.74
CA PRO A 82 44.07 27.36 25.36
C PRO A 82 45.40 27.76 24.70
N SER A 83 45.33 28.55 23.62
CA SER A 83 46.49 29.21 23.03
C SER A 83 46.50 30.67 23.46
N VAL A 84 47.63 31.16 23.95
CA VAL A 84 47.79 32.54 24.41
C VAL A 84 48.79 33.26 23.50
N PRO A 85 48.40 34.35 22.83
CA PRO A 85 49.32 35.13 22.00
C PRO A 85 50.31 35.96 22.84
N GLU A 86 51.46 36.28 22.27
CA GLU A 86 52.44 37.18 22.92
C GLU A 86 51.84 38.59 23.08
N GLY A 87 51.81 39.10 24.32
CA GLY A 87 51.22 40.39 24.66
C GLY A 87 49.76 40.35 25.14
N ALA A 88 49.23 39.16 25.47
CA ALA A 88 47.88 39.00 26.01
C ALA A 88 47.64 39.80 27.30
N SER A 89 46.41 40.30 27.44
CA SER A 89 45.95 41.02 28.64
C SER A 89 45.83 40.10 29.86
N VAL A 90 45.84 40.67 31.06
CA VAL A 90 45.69 39.90 32.32
C VAL A 90 44.35 39.14 32.35
N GLU A 91 43.29 39.71 31.79
CA GLU A 91 41.97 39.08 31.72
C GLU A 91 41.98 37.84 30.80
N GLU A 92 42.61 37.95 29.63
CA GLU A 92 42.79 36.81 28.71
C GLU A 92 43.64 35.69 29.32
N LEU A 93 44.64 36.05 30.14
CA LEU A 93 45.46 35.08 30.87
C LEU A 93 44.66 34.32 31.95
N ILE A 94 43.77 35.02 32.68
CA ILE A 94 42.88 34.40 33.68
C ILE A 94 41.88 33.46 32.99
N GLU A 95 41.33 33.87 31.85
CA GLU A 95 40.46 33.00 31.07
C GLU A 95 41.18 31.77 30.53
N ALA A 96 42.41 31.94 30.03
CA ALA A 96 43.25 30.85 29.58
C ALA A 96 43.57 29.88 30.72
N GLU A 97 43.93 30.37 31.91
CA GLU A 97 44.16 29.53 33.09
C GLU A 97 42.91 28.70 33.44
N ARG A 98 41.74 29.35 33.48
CA ARG A 98 40.47 28.70 33.77
C ARG A 98 40.15 27.61 32.74
N ARG A 99 40.32 27.89 31.44
CA ARG A 99 40.11 26.90 30.37
C ARG A 99 41.10 25.75 30.46
N GLY A 100 42.37 26.04 30.78
CA GLY A 100 43.41 25.03 31.01
C GLY A 100 43.03 24.07 32.14
N ARG A 101 42.57 24.59 33.29
CA ARG A 101 42.12 23.78 34.43
C ARG A 101 40.89 22.91 34.09
N ILE A 102 39.96 23.43 33.30
CA ILE A 102 38.80 22.66 32.79
C ILE A 102 39.28 21.53 31.88
N GLY A 103 40.21 21.82 30.96
CA GLY A 103 40.80 20.83 30.06
C GLY A 103 41.54 19.73 30.82
N GLU A 104 42.34 20.08 31.81
CA GLU A 104 43.06 19.14 32.68
C GLU A 104 42.10 18.21 33.43
N GLY A 105 41.09 18.76 34.09
CA GLY A 105 40.08 17.97 34.79
C GLY A 105 39.33 17.02 33.87
N HIS A 106 38.99 17.47 32.65
CA HIS A 106 38.38 16.61 31.63
C HIS A 106 39.33 15.50 31.16
N MET A 107 40.61 15.78 30.97
CA MET A 107 41.61 14.76 30.60
C MET A 107 41.83 13.74 31.72
N ALA A 108 41.81 14.15 32.99
CA ALA A 108 41.90 13.24 34.13
C ALA A 108 40.72 12.24 34.14
N VAL A 109 39.49 12.73 34.07
CA VAL A 109 38.28 11.89 33.98
C VAL A 109 38.31 10.98 32.74
N ARG A 110 38.80 11.51 31.60
CA ARG A 110 38.96 10.71 30.38
C ARG A 110 39.93 9.56 30.59
N ASN A 111 41.06 9.77 31.26
CA ASN A 111 42.03 8.72 31.55
C ASN A 111 41.43 7.64 32.45
N ASP A 112 40.69 8.02 33.48
CA ASP A 112 39.98 7.07 34.36
C ASP A 112 38.98 6.22 33.56
N ASN A 113 38.17 6.87 32.72
CA ASN A 113 37.21 6.20 31.86
C ASN A 113 37.89 5.27 30.83
N VAL A 114 39.04 5.67 30.28
CA VAL A 114 39.84 4.82 29.38
C VAL A 114 40.40 3.62 30.13
N GLY A 115 40.82 3.77 31.39
CA GLY A 115 41.26 2.65 32.23
C GLY A 115 40.15 1.61 32.44
N VAL A 116 38.93 2.07 32.75
CA VAL A 116 37.74 1.20 32.85
C VAL A 116 37.43 0.54 31.49
N LEU A 117 37.48 1.31 30.40
CA LEU A 117 37.23 0.79 29.06
C LEU A 117 38.29 -0.23 28.61
N GLN A 118 39.56 -0.05 28.96
CA GLN A 118 40.61 -1.01 28.65
C GLN A 118 40.40 -2.33 29.38
N SER A 119 39.92 -2.26 30.63
CA SER A 119 39.71 -3.44 31.47
C SER A 119 38.44 -4.23 31.10
N TYR A 120 37.32 -3.54 30.82
CA TYR A 120 36.02 -4.18 30.60
C TYR A 120 35.49 -4.07 29.18
N GLY A 121 35.98 -3.11 28.40
CA GLY A 121 35.50 -2.81 27.05
C GLY A 121 35.57 -4.00 26.10
N PRO A 122 36.72 -4.69 25.95
CA PRO A 122 36.82 -5.83 25.04
C PRO A 122 35.79 -6.93 25.33
N ASN A 123 35.62 -7.30 26.61
CA ASN A 123 34.65 -8.32 27.01
C ASN A 123 33.21 -7.85 26.83
N ALA A 124 32.89 -6.61 27.21
CA ALA A 124 31.57 -6.02 26.99
C ALA A 124 31.21 -5.99 25.49
N TRP A 125 32.18 -5.70 24.63
CA TRP A 125 31.99 -5.63 23.18
C TRP A 125 31.71 -7.01 22.59
N LEU A 126 32.41 -8.06 23.03
CA LEU A 126 32.15 -9.44 22.62
C LEU A 126 30.75 -9.90 23.04
N VAL A 127 30.34 -9.62 24.29
CA VAL A 127 28.99 -9.95 24.78
C VAL A 127 27.93 -9.20 23.96
N ARG A 128 28.15 -7.91 23.70
CA ARG A 128 27.22 -7.12 22.89
C ARG A 128 27.14 -7.63 21.46
N ASN A 129 28.26 -8.02 20.86
CA ASN A 129 28.28 -8.62 19.52
C ASN A 129 27.50 -9.94 19.48
N TYR A 130 27.69 -10.81 20.47
CA TYR A 130 26.92 -12.04 20.60
C TYR A 130 25.41 -11.78 20.70
N GLN A 131 24.99 -10.84 21.56
CA GLN A 131 23.58 -10.45 21.69
C GLN A 131 23.01 -9.90 20.38
N LEU A 132 23.77 -9.04 19.68
CA LEU A 132 23.36 -8.48 18.39
C LEU A 132 23.21 -9.56 17.32
N ASN A 133 24.14 -10.53 17.27
CA ASN A 133 24.04 -11.65 16.35
C ASN A 133 22.82 -12.52 16.65
N SER A 134 22.53 -12.78 17.93
CA SER A 134 21.32 -13.52 18.34
C SER A 134 20.04 -12.79 17.91
N GLN A 135 19.95 -11.49 18.17
CA GLN A 135 18.80 -10.68 17.77
C GLN A 135 18.65 -10.61 16.25
N SER A 136 19.76 -10.47 15.52
CA SER A 136 19.76 -10.48 14.06
C SER A 136 19.25 -11.81 13.52
N LYS A 137 19.65 -12.94 14.13
CA LYS A 137 19.20 -14.26 13.72
C LYS A 137 17.70 -14.45 13.96
N GLU A 138 17.22 -14.06 15.13
CA GLU A 138 15.78 -14.10 15.46
C GLU A 138 14.94 -13.25 14.50
N LEU A 139 15.41 -12.04 14.18
CA LEU A 139 14.75 -11.17 13.18
C LEU A 139 14.77 -11.77 11.77
N GLN A 140 15.85 -12.46 11.40
CA GLN A 140 15.91 -13.17 10.11
C GLN A 140 14.94 -14.35 10.07
N GLU A 141 14.87 -15.14 11.14
CA GLU A 141 13.95 -16.28 11.26
C GLU A 141 12.49 -15.82 11.19
N THR A 142 12.12 -14.80 11.96
CA THR A 142 10.77 -14.21 11.92
C THR A 142 10.41 -13.64 10.55
N LEU A 143 11.37 -12.98 9.87
CA LEU A 143 11.19 -12.50 8.51
C LEU A 143 10.97 -13.65 7.54
N THR A 144 11.74 -14.75 7.63
CA THR A 144 11.55 -15.92 6.77
C THR A 144 10.18 -16.56 6.97
N GLN A 145 9.74 -16.72 8.22
CA GLN A 145 8.41 -17.25 8.55
C GLN A 145 7.30 -16.35 8.00
N LEU A 146 7.42 -15.03 8.15
CA LEU A 146 6.43 -14.10 7.62
C LEU A 146 6.37 -14.13 6.09
N LYS A 147 7.52 -14.27 5.41
CA LYS A 147 7.55 -14.45 3.96
C LYS A 147 6.85 -15.74 3.54
N GLU A 148 7.10 -16.85 4.24
CA GLU A 148 6.43 -18.11 3.98
C GLU A 148 4.91 -17.99 4.15
N GLN A 149 4.44 -17.39 5.24
CA GLN A 149 3.02 -17.12 5.47
C GLN A 149 2.40 -16.26 4.35
N VAL A 150 3.08 -15.20 3.92
CA VAL A 150 2.62 -14.36 2.80
C VAL A 150 2.54 -15.18 1.52
N THR A 151 3.53 -16.03 1.23
CA THR A 151 3.51 -16.88 0.03
C THR A 151 2.41 -17.95 0.09
N GLU A 152 2.13 -18.50 1.25
CA GLU A 152 1.04 -19.48 1.45
C GLU A 152 -0.32 -18.81 1.23
N VAL A 153 -0.55 -17.64 1.83
CA VAL A 153 -1.78 -16.86 1.62
C VAL A 153 -1.96 -16.49 0.15
N ASN A 154 -0.89 -16.03 -0.52
CA ASN A 154 -0.95 -15.70 -1.94
C ASN A 154 -1.22 -16.92 -2.81
N ARG A 155 -0.65 -18.08 -2.47
CA ARG A 155 -0.91 -19.35 -3.17
C ARG A 155 -2.37 -19.77 -2.99
N ALA A 156 -2.89 -19.76 -1.77
CA ALA A 156 -4.28 -20.09 -1.50
C ALA A 156 -5.24 -19.13 -2.23
N ARG A 157 -4.95 -17.83 -2.20
CA ARG A 157 -5.71 -16.80 -2.94
C ARG A 157 -5.70 -17.07 -4.43
N ARG A 158 -4.54 -17.41 -5.00
CA ARG A 158 -4.42 -17.70 -6.44
C ARG A 158 -5.29 -18.88 -6.85
N VAL A 159 -5.20 -20.00 -6.13
CA VAL A 159 -6.02 -21.20 -6.43
C VAL A 159 -7.50 -20.85 -6.37
N PHE A 160 -7.94 -20.17 -5.30
CA PHE A 160 -9.34 -19.76 -5.16
C PHE A 160 -9.82 -18.86 -6.32
N GLN A 161 -9.00 -17.89 -6.73
CA GLN A 161 -9.35 -16.97 -7.81
C GLN A 161 -9.35 -17.64 -9.19
N GLU A 162 -8.40 -18.54 -9.45
CA GLU A 162 -8.37 -19.33 -10.69
C GLU A 162 -9.61 -20.24 -10.78
N ASP A 163 -9.96 -20.96 -9.72
CA ASP A 163 -11.15 -21.83 -9.67
C ASP A 163 -12.46 -21.03 -9.84
N ALA A 164 -12.59 -19.89 -9.15
CA ALA A 164 -13.75 -19.02 -9.24
C ALA A 164 -13.88 -18.39 -10.65
N GLY A 165 -12.77 -17.93 -11.21
CA GLY A 165 -12.73 -17.37 -12.57
C GLY A 165 -13.11 -18.41 -13.63
N GLU A 166 -12.61 -19.65 -13.52
CA GLU A 166 -13.05 -20.74 -14.40
C GLU A 166 -14.54 -21.04 -14.26
N HIS A 167 -15.09 -20.97 -13.04
CA HIS A 167 -16.53 -21.15 -12.84
C HIS A 167 -17.34 -20.04 -13.50
N LEU A 168 -16.91 -18.79 -13.37
CA LEU A 168 -17.52 -17.65 -14.05
C LEU A 168 -17.47 -17.80 -15.57
N GLY A 169 -16.33 -18.21 -16.12
CA GLY A 169 -16.20 -18.47 -17.56
C GLY A 169 -17.17 -19.57 -18.07
N ARG A 170 -17.38 -20.64 -17.27
CA ARG A 170 -18.40 -21.66 -17.60
C ARG A 170 -19.82 -21.10 -17.58
N LEU A 171 -20.14 -20.23 -16.61
CA LEU A 171 -21.45 -19.59 -16.52
C LEU A 171 -21.66 -18.61 -17.67
N GLU A 172 -20.63 -17.85 -18.06
CA GLU A 172 -20.66 -16.94 -19.19
C GLU A 172 -20.91 -17.68 -20.50
N ASN A 173 -20.17 -18.76 -20.77
CA ASN A 173 -20.38 -19.58 -21.98
C ASN A 173 -21.80 -20.15 -22.02
N ARG A 174 -22.29 -20.69 -20.90
CA ARG A 174 -23.68 -21.20 -20.83
C ARG A 174 -24.69 -20.09 -21.06
N TRP A 175 -24.44 -18.89 -20.55
CA TRP A 175 -25.29 -17.74 -20.79
C TRP A 175 -25.29 -17.34 -22.28
N GLN A 176 -24.12 -17.28 -22.92
CA GLN A 176 -23.99 -17.00 -24.35
C GLN A 176 -24.73 -18.06 -25.20
N ASP A 177 -24.59 -19.34 -24.86
CA ASP A 177 -25.30 -20.43 -25.53
C ASP A 177 -26.82 -20.31 -25.39
N LEU A 178 -27.31 -19.98 -24.19
CA LEU A 178 -28.74 -19.78 -23.93
C LEU A 178 -29.28 -18.59 -24.73
N VAL A 179 -28.58 -17.45 -24.72
CA VAL A 179 -28.94 -16.28 -25.53
C VAL A 179 -28.90 -16.63 -27.02
N GLY A 180 -27.87 -17.32 -27.49
CA GLY A 180 -27.78 -17.79 -28.88
C GLY A 180 -28.95 -18.69 -29.28
N SER A 181 -29.30 -19.66 -28.42
CA SER A 181 -30.40 -20.60 -28.66
C SER A 181 -31.76 -19.91 -28.70
N THR A 182 -31.99 -18.91 -27.84
CA THR A 182 -33.24 -18.16 -27.80
C THR A 182 -33.40 -17.29 -29.04
N VAL A 183 -32.33 -16.62 -29.49
CA VAL A 183 -32.34 -15.87 -30.76
C VAL A 183 -32.58 -16.81 -31.94
N GLN A 184 -31.94 -17.98 -31.99
CA GLN A 184 -32.16 -18.97 -33.04
C GLN A 184 -33.60 -19.50 -33.05
N LEU A 185 -34.17 -19.76 -31.87
CA LEU A 185 -35.56 -20.18 -31.71
C LEU A 185 -36.52 -19.09 -32.22
N GLU A 186 -36.30 -17.83 -31.86
CA GLU A 186 -37.12 -16.70 -32.34
C GLU A 186 -37.04 -16.55 -33.86
N MET A 187 -35.87 -16.73 -34.46
CA MET A 187 -35.71 -16.72 -35.91
C MET A 187 -36.47 -17.88 -36.57
N ALA A 188 -36.39 -19.10 -36.02
CA ALA A 188 -37.12 -20.26 -36.51
C ALA A 188 -38.64 -20.08 -36.41
N CYS A 189 -39.15 -19.56 -35.28
CA CYS A 189 -40.56 -19.24 -35.10
C CYS A 189 -41.03 -18.22 -36.13
N LYS A 190 -40.28 -17.13 -36.35
CA LYS A 190 -40.62 -16.12 -37.37
C LYS A 190 -40.61 -16.69 -38.80
N ALA A 191 -39.68 -17.58 -39.12
CA ALA A 191 -39.64 -18.27 -40.40
C ALA A 191 -40.86 -19.18 -40.60
N MET A 192 -41.18 -20.02 -39.60
CA MET A 192 -42.37 -20.88 -39.61
C MET A 192 -43.67 -20.09 -39.69
N GLU A 193 -43.79 -18.97 -38.99
CA GLU A 193 -44.94 -18.06 -39.13
C GLU A 193 -45.06 -17.50 -40.55
N GLY A 194 -43.93 -17.21 -41.21
CA GLY A 194 -43.87 -16.83 -42.61
C GLY A 194 -44.40 -17.92 -43.53
N GLU A 195 -43.96 -19.17 -43.34
CA GLU A 195 -44.43 -20.33 -44.09
C GLU A 195 -45.92 -20.60 -43.87
N VAL A 196 -46.40 -20.57 -42.62
CA VAL A 196 -47.82 -20.75 -42.28
C VAL A 196 -48.68 -19.67 -42.93
N ARG A 197 -48.24 -18.40 -42.92
CA ARG A 197 -48.94 -17.33 -43.64
C ARG A 197 -48.98 -17.59 -45.15
N GLY A 198 -47.90 -18.11 -45.73
CA GLY A 198 -47.85 -18.49 -47.14
C GLY A 198 -48.80 -19.63 -47.49
N LEU A 199 -48.85 -20.68 -46.65
CA LEU A 199 -49.75 -21.82 -46.84
C LEU A 199 -51.23 -21.41 -46.69
N ARG A 200 -51.56 -20.55 -45.72
CA ARG A 200 -52.93 -20.04 -45.56
C ARG A 200 -53.41 -19.26 -46.79
N ARG A 201 -52.55 -18.43 -47.39
CA ARG A 201 -52.87 -17.73 -48.65
C ARG A 201 -53.18 -18.72 -49.79
N LYS A 202 -52.36 -19.76 -49.94
CA LYS A 202 -52.61 -20.81 -50.95
C LYS A 202 -53.90 -21.57 -50.69
N GLU A 203 -54.22 -21.87 -49.44
CA GLU A 203 -55.48 -22.51 -49.06
C GLU A 203 -56.68 -21.62 -49.43
N GLU A 204 -56.61 -20.32 -49.14
CA GLU A 204 -57.65 -19.36 -49.53
C GLU A 204 -57.80 -19.26 -51.05
N GLU A 205 -56.70 -19.19 -51.80
CA GLU A 205 -56.69 -19.20 -53.27
C GLU A 205 -57.36 -20.46 -53.83
N LEU A 206 -56.95 -21.64 -53.36
CA LEU A 206 -57.53 -22.92 -53.80
C LEU A 206 -59.00 -23.06 -53.41
N ARG A 207 -59.41 -22.60 -52.22
CA ARG A 207 -60.82 -22.60 -51.81
C ARG A 207 -61.67 -21.72 -52.72
N LEU A 208 -61.17 -20.55 -53.11
CA LEU A 208 -61.84 -19.68 -54.08
C LEU A 208 -61.95 -20.35 -55.45
N GLU A 209 -60.90 -21.04 -55.89
CA GLU A 209 -60.88 -21.77 -57.16
C GLU A 209 -61.87 -22.95 -57.16
N VAL A 210 -61.95 -23.72 -56.08
CA VAL A 210 -62.95 -24.79 -55.91
C VAL A 210 -64.36 -24.23 -55.88
N ALA A 211 -64.61 -23.13 -55.17
CA ALA A 211 -65.92 -22.48 -55.14
C ALA A 211 -66.36 -21.96 -56.52
N GLN A 212 -65.43 -21.50 -57.35
CA GLN A 212 -65.71 -21.12 -58.74
C GLN A 212 -66.07 -22.34 -59.60
N LEU A 213 -65.41 -23.48 -59.40
CA LEU A 213 -65.71 -24.72 -60.10
C LEU A 213 -67.06 -25.32 -59.68
N GLU A 214 -67.40 -25.27 -58.39
CA GLU A 214 -68.70 -25.74 -57.87
C GLU A 214 -69.87 -24.83 -58.27
N GLY A 215 -69.65 -23.53 -58.46
CA GLY A 215 -70.66 -22.59 -58.98
C GLY A 215 -70.89 -22.65 -60.50
N SER A 216 -70.08 -23.43 -61.22
CA SER A 216 -70.12 -23.57 -62.69
C SER A 216 -70.77 -24.89 -63.16
N ALA A 217 -71.27 -25.71 -62.23
CA ALA A 217 -71.99 -26.96 -62.48
C ALA A 217 -73.48 -26.81 -62.14
#